data_AF-A0AAV9ZWB3-F1
#
_entry.id   AF-A0AAV9ZWB3-F1
#
_cell.length_a   1.000
_cell.length_b   1.000
_cell.length_c   1.000
_cell.angle_alpha   90.00
_cell.angle_beta   90.00
_cell.angle_gamma   90.00
#
_symmetry.space_group_name_H-M   'P 1'
#
loop_
_entity.id
_entity.type
_entity.pdbx_description
1 polymer ?
#
loop_
_entity_poly.entity_id
_entity_poly.type
_entity_poly.pdbx_seq_one_letter_code
_entity_poly.pdbx_strand_id
1 'polypeptide(L)' 'SVPVYDARNREFDFNAELPHLATALPRWTGGEVPIGSFIVVGYTMSSYMGKAQGQPDKVLHIGNNILWVIICGTPFRNGD' A
#
# COMPACT_ATOMS: atom_id res chain seq x y z
N SER A 1 9.87 -5.22 -8.36
CA SER A 1 8.82 -5.72 -7.45
C SER A 1 8.36 -4.58 -6.57
N VAL A 2 7.11 -4.59 -6.11
CA VAL A 2 6.59 -3.55 -5.21
C VAL A 2 7.30 -3.65 -3.85
N PRO A 3 7.85 -2.55 -3.32
CA PRO A 3 8.46 -2.58 -2.01
C PRO A 3 7.42 -2.72 -0.88
N VAL A 4 7.59 -3.72 0.00
CA VAL A 4 6.81 -3.93 1.23
C VAL A 4 7.68 -3.69 2.47
N TYR A 5 7.19 -2.91 3.43
CA TYR A 5 7.87 -2.52 4.65
C TYR A 5 7.12 -2.98 5.90
N ASP A 6 7.85 -3.29 6.98
CA ASP A 6 7.29 -3.73 8.26
C ASP A 6 7.34 -2.60 9.30
N ALA A 7 6.18 -2.08 9.67
CA ALA A 7 6.01 -1.09 10.74
C ALA A 7 5.30 -1.66 11.98
N ARG A 8 5.17 -2.98 12.11
CA ARG A 8 4.34 -3.57 13.17
C ARG A 8 4.85 -3.33 14.59
N ASN A 9 6.16 -3.18 14.76
CA ASN A 9 6.81 -3.12 16.07
C ASN A 9 7.33 -1.71 16.43
N ARG A 10 6.82 -0.67 15.76
CA ARG A 10 7.37 0.68 15.87
C ARG A 10 6.32 1.73 15.49
N GLU A 11 6.38 2.87 16.17
CA GLU A 11 5.67 4.08 15.74
C GLU A 11 6.30 4.71 14.49
N PHE A 12 5.47 5.16 13.56
CA PHE A 12 5.87 5.67 12.26
C PHE A 12 5.20 7.01 11.99
N ASP A 13 6.00 8.06 11.80
CA ASP A 13 5.47 9.38 11.41
C ASP A 13 5.37 9.46 9.88
N PHE A 14 4.14 9.36 9.38
CA PHE A 14 3.85 9.46 7.95
C PHE A 14 4.35 10.76 7.31
N ASN A 15 4.41 11.88 8.02
CA ASN A 15 4.79 13.16 7.40
C ASN A 15 6.31 13.28 7.26
N ALA A 16 7.06 12.82 8.26
CA ALA A 16 8.52 12.94 8.28
C ALA A 16 9.21 11.78 7.54
N GLU A 17 8.66 10.57 7.63
CA GLU A 17 9.41 9.35 7.28
C GLU A 17 9.02 8.75 5.94
N LEU A 18 7.85 9.10 5.39
CA LEU A 18 7.36 8.57 4.13
C LEU A 18 8.29 8.84 2.91
N PRO A 19 8.95 10.01 2.79
CA PRO A 19 9.94 10.22 1.73
C PRO A 19 11.17 9.31 1.84
N HIS A 20 11.40 8.70 3.02
CA HIS A 20 12.59 7.94 3.36
C HIS A 20 12.26 6.51 3.82
N LEU A 21 11.16 5.91 3.33
CA LEU A 21 10.68 4.59 3.76
C LEU A 21 11.74 3.49 3.77
N ALA A 22 12.63 3.47 2.78
CA ALA A 22 13.68 2.45 2.66
C ALA A 22 14.70 2.47 3.81
N THR A 23 14.93 3.62 4.41
CA THR A 23 15.82 3.78 5.57
C THR A 23 15.04 3.82 6.88
N ALA A 24 13.78 4.28 6.84
CA ALA A 24 12.93 4.36 8.01
C ALA A 24 12.46 2.98 8.45
N LEU A 25 12.02 2.11 7.54
CA LEU A 25 11.40 0.83 7.90
C LEU A 25 12.15 -0.37 7.31
N PRO A 26 12.25 -1.48 8.06
CA PRO A 26 12.80 -2.71 7.52
C PRO A 26 11.91 -3.27 6.41
N ARG A 27 12.53 -4.00 5.49
CA ARG A 27 11.83 -4.75 4.44
C ARG A 27 11.01 -5.87 5.07
N TRP A 28 9.78 -6.06 4.59
CA TRP A 28 9.01 -7.24 4.93
C TRP A 28 9.68 -8.48 4.31
N THR A 29 10.11 -9.40 5.17
CA THR A 29 10.66 -10.71 4.77
C THR A 29 9.73 -11.86 5.17
N GLY A 30 8.61 -11.56 5.82
CA GLY A 30 7.64 -12.58 6.23
C GLY A 30 6.85 -13.12 5.03
N GLY A 31 6.19 -14.26 5.25
CA GLY A 31 5.21 -14.79 4.32
C GLY A 31 3.89 -14.05 4.48
N GLU A 32 2.95 -14.68 5.17
CA GLU A 32 1.60 -14.17 5.36
C GLU A 32 1.55 -12.94 6.28
N VAL A 33 0.64 -12.01 5.96
CA VAL A 33 0.37 -10.84 6.79
C VAL A 33 -0.30 -11.31 8.09
N PRO A 34 0.25 -10.97 9.27
CA PRO A 34 -0.31 -11.42 10.55
C PRO A 34 -1.73 -10.90 10.78
N ILE A 35 -2.55 -11.72 11.42
CA ILE A 35 -3.90 -11.35 11.88
C ILE A 35 -3.82 -10.12 12.80
N GLY A 36 -4.76 -9.20 12.64
CA GLY A 36 -4.78 -7.94 13.39
C GLY A 36 -3.79 -6.90 12.85
N SER A 37 -3.19 -7.12 11.69
CA SER A 37 -2.45 -6.06 10.98
C SER A 37 -3.39 -5.27 10.07
N PHE A 38 -3.03 -4.02 9.76
CA PHE A 38 -3.60 -3.27 8.65
C PHE A 38 -2.50 -2.85 7.68
N ILE A 39 -2.88 -2.52 6.45
CA ILE A 39 -1.93 -2.25 5.36
C ILE A 39 -2.16 -0.83 4.83
N VAL A 40 -1.07 -0.09 4.65
CA VAL A 40 -1.07 1.20 3.95
C VAL A 40 -0.37 1.05 2.61
N VAL A 41 -1.01 1.55 1.56
CA VAL A 41 -0.53 1.40 0.17
C VAL A 41 -0.37 2.77 -0.46
N GLY A 42 0.84 3.07 -0.91
CA GLY A 42 1.10 4.20 -1.80
C GLY A 42 0.87 3.79 -3.24
N TYR A 43 0.01 4.49 -3.96
CA TYR A 43 -0.28 4.21 -5.36
C TYR A 43 -0.45 5.50 -6.16
N THR A 44 -0.25 5.39 -7.46
CA THR A 44 -0.65 6.41 -8.44
C THR A 44 -1.76 5.85 -9.31
N MET A 45 -2.73 6.70 -9.64
CA MET A 45 -3.81 6.35 -10.54
C MET A 45 -3.79 7.27 -11.75
N SER A 46 -3.96 6.70 -12.93
CA SER A 46 -4.22 7.44 -14.15
C SER A 46 -5.61 7.08 -14.66
N SER A 47 -6.35 8.07 -15.16
CA SER A 47 -7.64 7.83 -15.79
C SER A 47 -7.72 8.60 -17.10
N TYR A 48 -8.33 7.98 -18.10
CA TYR A 48 -8.58 8.62 -19.39
C TYR A 48 -9.84 8.04 -20.03
N MET A 49 -10.49 8.85 -20.87
CA MET A 49 -11.62 8.41 -21.68
C MET A 49 -11.13 7.92 -23.04
N GLY A 50 -11.43 6.68 -23.39
CA GLY A 50 -10.97 6.02 -24.61
C GLY A 50 -12.06 5.19 -25.26
N LYS A 51 -11.84 4.72 -26.49
CA LYS A 51 -12.72 3.72 -27.09
C LYS A 51 -12.28 2.34 -26.61
N ALA A 52 -13.17 1.59 -25.97
CA ALA A 52 -12.94 0.18 -25.73
C ALA A 52 -13.20 -0.62 -27.01
N GLN A 53 -12.47 -1.71 -27.22
CA GLN A 53 -12.64 -2.53 -28.41
C GLN A 53 -14.08 -3.07 -28.48
N GLY A 54 -14.78 -2.80 -29.58
CA GLY A 54 -16.17 -3.22 -29.77
C GLY A 54 -17.22 -2.33 -29.10
N GLN A 55 -16.85 -1.20 -28.48
CA GLN A 55 -17.83 -0.22 -27.99
C GLN A 55 -17.81 1.10 -28.80
N PRO A 56 -18.98 1.63 -29.18
CA PRO A 56 -19.09 2.89 -29.91
C PRO A 56 -18.86 4.11 -28.99
N ASP A 57 -19.19 4.00 -27.71
CA ASP A 57 -19.07 5.07 -26.72
C ASP A 57 -17.68 5.12 -26.07
N LYS A 58 -17.33 6.30 -25.54
CA LYS A 58 -16.09 6.46 -24.77
C LYS A 58 -16.28 5.81 -23.39
N VAL A 59 -15.35 4.94 -23.02
CA VAL A 59 -15.29 4.24 -21.74
C VAL A 59 -14.18 4.87 -20.89
N LEU A 60 -14.39 4.90 -19.58
CA LEU A 60 -13.36 5.28 -18.62
C LEU A 60 -12.36 4.14 -18.47
N HIS A 61 -11.10 4.40 -18.81
CA HIS A 61 -9.98 3.51 -18.54
C HIS A 61 -9.25 4.00 -17.29
N ILE A 62 -8.92 3.08 -16.40
CA ILE A 62 -8.22 3.37 -15.15
C ILE A 62 -6.97 2.49 -15.08
N GLY A 63 -5.81 3.12 -14.94
CA GLY A 63 -4.55 2.48 -14.62
C GLY A 63 -4.20 2.72 -13.16
N ASN A 64 -3.82 1.66 -12.45
CA ASN A 64 -3.33 1.74 -11.08
C ASN A 64 -1.90 1.19 -11.02
N ASN A 65 -1.01 1.92 -10.34
CA ASN A 65 0.37 1.52 -10.11
C ASN A 65 0.70 1.63 -8.63
N ILE A 66 0.94 0.50 -7.98
CA ILE A 66 1.35 0.46 -6.57
C ILE A 66 2.83 0.79 -6.47
N LEU A 67 3.15 1.80 -5.66
CA LEU A 67 4.51 2.29 -5.45
C LEU A 67 5.19 1.62 -4.26
N TRP A 68 4.46 1.41 -3.15
CA TRP A 68 4.97 0.79 -1.92
C TRP A 68 3.83 0.31 -1.03
N VAL A 69 4.16 -0.55 -0.07
CA VAL A 69 3.24 -1.11 0.93
C VAL A 69 3.90 -1.04 2.30
N ILE A 70 3.14 -0.71 3.34
CA ILE A 70 3.56 -0.75 4.74
C ILE A 70 2.58 -1.63 5.50
N ILE A 71 3.10 -2.62 6.24
CA ILE A 71 2.32 -3.47 7.15
C ILE A 71 2.41 -2.87 8.55
N CYS A 72 1.27 -2.51 9.11
CA CYS A 72 1.15 -1.89 10.42
C CYS A 72 0.49 -2.85 11.41
N GLY A 73 1.01 -2.88 12.64
CA GLY A 73 0.41 -3.61 13.74
C GLY A 73 -0.75 -2.80 14.31
N THR A 74 -1.82 -3.46 14.75
CA THR A 74 -2.81 -2.83 15.61
C THR A 74 -2.55 -3.23 17.07
N PRO A 75 -2.85 -2.35 18.04
CA PRO A 75 -2.82 -2.73 19.43
C PRO A 75 -3.83 -3.85 19.66
N PHE A 76 -3.35 -5.03 20.10
CA PHE A 76 -4.23 -6.11 20.55
C PHE A 76 -4.97 -5.64 21.80
N ARG A 77 -6.30 -5.77 21.78
CA ARG A 77 -7.11 -5.66 23.00
C ARG A 77 -6.82 -6.90 23.85
N ASN A 78 -6.02 -6.75 24.90
CA ASN A 78 -5.84 -7.81 25.90
C ASN A 78 -7.18 -8.03 26.61
N GLY A 79 -7.89 -9.13 26.35
CA GLY A 79 -9.00 -9.55 27.20
C GLY A 79 -10.19 -10.29 26.56
N ASP A 80 -9.99 -11.18 25.58
CA ASP A 80 -10.99 -12.20 25.20
C ASP A 80 -10.40 -13.61 25.42
#